data_AF-A0A9Q9STT5-F1
#
_entry.id   AF-A0A9Q9STT5-F1
#
_cell.length_a   1.000
_cell.length_b   1.000
_cell.length_c   1.000
_cell.angle_alpha   90.00
_cell.angle_beta   90.00
_cell.angle_gamma   90.00
#
_symmetry.space_group_name_H-M   'P 1'
#
loop_
_entity.id
_entity.type
_entity.pdbx_description
1 polymer ?
#
loop_
_entity_poly.entity_id
_entity_poly.type
_entity_poly.pdbx_seq_one_letter_code
_entity_poly.pdbx_strand_id
1 'polypeptide(L)'
;MAEKEIRQELELSIKRLGAKARAAGIHLIIATQRPEAKVVTPIIRSNLPGRIALRTASEADSKIIFGGNNTEAAYLLGKGDLLYQKGGKLERLQSLFAERIVLP
;
A
#
# COMPACT_ATOMS: atom_id res chain seq x y z
N MET A 1 0.85 -8.32 25.13
CA MET A 1 -0.04 -9.39 24.65
C MET A 1 -1.19 -8.82 23.83
N ALA A 2 -1.92 -7.82 24.35
CA ALA A 2 -3.00 -7.12 23.63
C ALA A 2 -2.65 -6.60 22.22
N GLU A 3 -1.47 -5.99 22.02
CA GLU A 3 -1.09 -5.44 20.70
C GLU A 3 -0.95 -6.53 19.62
N LYS A 4 -0.56 -7.74 20.01
CA LYS A 4 -0.45 -8.90 19.11
C LYS A 4 -1.84 -9.42 18.72
N GLU A 5 -2.78 -9.43 19.66
CA GLU A 5 -4.17 -9.85 19.44
C GLU A 5 -4.89 -8.88 18.49
N ILE A 6 -4.76 -7.57 18.74
CA ILE A 6 -5.32 -6.52 17.87
C ILE A 6 -4.78 -6.67 16.44
N ARG A 7 -3.48 -6.93 16.28
CA ARG A 7 -2.89 -7.14 14.96
C ARG A 7 -3.49 -8.36 14.25
N GLN A 8 -3.68 -9.47 14.96
CA GLN A 8 -4.27 -10.69 14.39
C GLN A 8 -5.71 -10.45 13.94
N GLU A 9 -6.53 -9.78 14.74
CA GLU A 9 -7.91 -9.45 14.38
C GLU A 9 -8.00 -8.53 13.16
N LEU A 10 -7.09 -7.55 13.07
CA LEU A 10 -6.98 -6.67 11.90
C LEU A 10 -6.62 -7.47 10.65
N GLU A 11 -5.62 -8.34 10.71
CA GLU A 11 -5.21 -9.18 9.58
C GLU A 11 -6.32 -10.13 9.14
N LEU A 12 -7.06 -10.71 10.09
CA LEU A 12 -8.25 -11.52 9.82
C LEU A 12 -9.34 -10.72 9.09
N SER A 13 -9.58 -9.48 9.52
CA SER A 13 -10.54 -8.57 8.90
C SER A 13 -10.14 -8.18 7.49
N ILE A 14 -8.86 -7.84 7.26
CA ILE A 14 -8.31 -7.55 5.94
C ILE A 14 -8.42 -8.76 5.03
N LYS A 15 -8.08 -9.95 5.51
CA LYS A 15 -8.23 -11.20 4.74
C LYS A 15 -9.68 -11.44 4.33
N ARG A 16 -10.63 -11.26 5.25
CA ARG A 16 -12.07 -11.43 4.98
C ARG A 16 -12.56 -10.43 3.93
N LEU A 17 -12.22 -9.16 4.08
CA LEU A 17 -12.63 -8.11 3.16
C LEU A 17 -11.95 -8.27 1.80
N GLY A 18 -10.63 -8.46 1.76
CA GLY A 18 -9.90 -8.66 0.50
C GLY A 18 -10.45 -9.81 -0.36
N ALA A 19 -10.91 -10.89 0.28
CA ALA A 19 -11.47 -12.04 -0.42
C ALA A 19 -12.92 -11.85 -0.92
N LYS A 20 -13.76 -11.08 -0.22
CA LYS A 20 -15.22 -11.05 -0.46
C LYS A 20 -15.79 -9.69 -0.86
N ALA A 21 -15.09 -8.59 -0.58
CA ALA A 21 -15.64 -7.24 -0.64
C ALA A 21 -15.91 -6.74 -2.07
N ARG A 22 -15.16 -7.23 -3.07
CA ARG A 22 -15.24 -6.75 -4.46
C ARG A 22 -16.65 -6.84 -5.05
N ALA A 23 -17.31 -7.98 -4.89
CA ALA A 23 -18.67 -8.19 -5.43
C ALA A 23 -19.72 -7.37 -4.67
N ALA A 24 -19.44 -6.99 -3.42
CA ALA A 24 -20.29 -6.15 -2.60
C ALA A 24 -20.05 -4.64 -2.83
N GLY A 25 -19.13 -4.26 -3.72
CA GLY A 25 -18.81 -2.85 -3.97
C GLY A 25 -18.04 -2.17 -2.83
N ILE A 26 -17.44 -2.95 -1.91
CA ILE A 26 -16.66 -2.41 -0.80
C ILE A 26 -15.18 -2.41 -1.21
N HIS A 27 -14.54 -1.24 -1.12
CA HIS A 27 -13.14 -1.04 -1.49
C HIS A 27 -12.32 -0.55 -0.29
N LEU A 28 -11.12 -1.09 -0.13
CA LEU A 28 -10.21 -0.71 0.94
C LEU A 28 -9.05 0.11 0.38
N ILE A 29 -8.79 1.25 1.03
CA ILE A 29 -7.58 2.05 0.84
C ILE A 29 -6.86 2.07 2.19
N ILE A 30 -5.61 1.61 2.19
CA ILE A 30 -4.74 1.64 3.37
C ILE A 30 -3.51 2.44 3.00
N ALA A 31 -3.18 3.43 3.83
CA ALA A 31 -2.00 4.26 3.67
C ALA A 31 -1.12 4.17 4.92
N THR A 32 0.20 4.20 4.72
CA THR A 32 1.18 4.29 5.80
C THR A 32 2.38 5.11 5.34
N GLN A 33 2.97 5.86 6.27
CA GLN A 33 4.27 6.51 6.08
C GLN A 33 5.44 5.63 6.56
N ARG A 34 5.13 4.52 7.24
CA ARG A 34 6.11 3.58 7.78
C ARG A 34 5.90 2.23 7.10
N PRO A 35 6.46 2.05 5.89
CA PRO A 35 6.41 0.78 5.18
C PRO A 35 7.38 -0.22 5.83
N GLU A 36 7.06 -0.68 7.04
CA GLU A 36 7.85 -1.68 7.77
C GLU A 36 7.26 -3.08 7.56
N ALA A 37 8.08 -4.13 7.62
CA ALA A 37 7.62 -5.51 7.39
C ALA A 37 6.51 -5.96 8.38
N LYS A 38 6.48 -5.38 9.59
CA LYS A 38 5.42 -5.61 10.58
C LYS A 38 4.11 -4.87 10.28
N VAL A 39 4.16 -3.82 9.46
CA VAL A 39 3.00 -3.03 9.02
C VAL A 39 2.47 -3.59 7.71
N VAL A 40 3.33 -3.73 6.70
CA VAL A 40 2.98 -4.28 5.38
C VAL A 40 3.23 -5.78 5.40
N THR A 41 2.40 -6.53 6.12
CA THR A 41 2.61 -7.97 6.33
C THR A 41 2.30 -8.79 5.06
N PRO A 42 2.73 -10.06 4.97
CA PRO A 42 2.36 -10.93 3.84
C PRO A 42 0.85 -11.10 3.65
N ILE A 43 0.06 -11.05 4.73
CA ILE A 43 -1.41 -11.13 4.66
C ILE A 43 -1.97 -9.89 3.97
N ILE A 44 -1.49 -8.70 4.33
CA ILE A 44 -1.88 -7.44 3.66
C ILE A 44 -1.48 -7.51 2.17
N ARG A 45 -0.24 -7.90 1.87
CA ARG A 45 0.23 -7.98 0.48
C ARG A 45 -0.57 -8.96 -0.37
N SER A 46 -0.92 -10.13 0.15
CA SER A 46 -1.65 -11.14 -0.61
C SER A 46 -3.12 -10.78 -0.87
N ASN A 47 -3.73 -9.93 -0.03
CA ASN A 47 -5.14 -9.56 -0.13
C ASN A 47 -5.39 -8.16 -0.75
N LEU A 48 -4.37 -7.30 -0.80
CA LEU A 48 -4.44 -5.97 -1.41
C LEU A 48 -3.41 -5.85 -2.55
N PRO A 49 -3.76 -6.31 -3.77
CA PRO A 49 -2.81 -6.39 -4.88
C PRO A 49 -2.52 -5.03 -5.55
N GLY A 50 -3.43 -4.06 -5.43
CA GLY A 50 -3.21 -2.70 -5.94
C GLY A 50 -2.29 -1.94 -4.99
N ARG A 51 -1.11 -1.54 -5.48
CA ARG A 51 -0.11 -0.85 -4.65
C ARG A 51 0.34 0.44 -5.30
N ILE A 52 0.46 1.47 -4.47
CA ILE A 52 1.02 2.76 -4.84
C ILE A 52 2.13 3.07 -3.85
N ALA A 53 3.28 3.51 -4.35
CA ALA A 53 4.34 4.09 -3.53
C ALA A 53 4.63 5.50 -4.02
N LEU A 54 4.61 6.45 -3.10
CA LEU A 54 5.31 7.73 -3.27
C LEU A 54 6.80 7.52 -2.97
N ARG A 55 7.61 8.58 -3.10
CA ARG A 55 9.03 8.54 -2.75
C ARG A 55 9.24 7.91 -1.36
N THR A 56 10.00 6.82 -1.32
CA THR A 56 10.38 6.15 -0.07
C THR A 56 11.71 6.68 0.45
N ALA A 57 11.97 6.50 1.74
CA ALA A 57 13.22 6.91 2.36
C ALA A 57 14.40 6.01 1.94
N SER A 58 14.13 4.75 1.64
CA SER A 58 15.15 3.77 1.27
C SER A 58 14.67 2.78 0.20
N GLU A 59 15.62 2.06 -0.40
CA GLU A 59 15.34 0.91 -1.26
C GLU A 59 14.63 -0.23 -0.51
N ALA A 60 14.95 -0.41 0.78
CA ALA A 60 14.34 -1.45 1.61
C ALA A 60 12.83 -1.20 1.78
N ASP A 61 12.44 0.06 1.99
CA ASP A 61 11.03 0.46 2.06
C ASP A 61 10.29 0.19 0.75
N SER A 62 10.93 0.47 -0.40
CA SER A 62 10.37 0.15 -1.73
C SER A 62 10.10 -1.35 -1.87
N LYS A 63 11.06 -2.19 -1.44
CA LYS A 63 10.91 -3.66 -1.46
C LYS A 63 9.80 -4.13 -0.52
N ILE A 64 9.60 -3.48 0.62
CA ILE A 64 8.51 -3.82 1.55
C ILE A 64 7.14 -3.55 0.93
N ILE A 65 6.99 -2.43 0.21
CA ILE A 65 5.73 -2.06 -0.46
C ILE A 65 5.45 -3.01 -1.63
N PHE A 66 6.34 -3.10 -2.62
CA PHE A 66 6.07 -3.82 -3.86
C PHE A 66 6.37 -5.32 -3.80
N GLY A 67 7.15 -5.77 -2.82
CA GLY A 67 7.72 -7.11 -2.78
C GLY A 67 8.88 -7.29 -3.76
N GLY A 68 9.69 -8.32 -3.52
CA GLY A 68 10.83 -8.68 -4.38
C GLY A 68 11.96 -7.67 -4.33
N ASN A 69 12.64 -7.47 -5.47
CA ASN A 69 13.82 -6.61 -5.60
C ASN A 69 13.50 -5.22 -6.17
N ASN A 70 12.24 -4.76 -6.11
CA ASN A 70 11.91 -3.45 -6.67
C ASN A 70 12.34 -2.30 -5.75
N THR A 71 13.23 -1.44 -6.24
CA THR A 71 13.83 -0.33 -5.48
C THR A 71 13.46 1.05 -6.02
N GLU A 72 12.67 1.11 -7.09
CA GLU A 72 12.45 2.31 -7.89
C GLU A 72 11.78 3.44 -7.09
N ALA A 73 11.00 3.13 -6.06
CA ALA A 73 10.32 4.15 -5.25
C ALA A 73 11.29 5.05 -4.46
N ALA A 74 12.49 4.56 -4.14
CA ALA A 74 13.50 5.34 -3.44
C ALA A 74 14.03 6.51 -4.28
N TYR A 75 13.88 6.41 -5.61
CA TYR A 75 14.42 7.33 -6.60
C TYR A 75 13.37 8.27 -7.21
N LEU A 76 12.14 8.24 -6.68
CA LEU A 76 11.11 9.20 -7.06
C LEU A 76 11.48 10.61 -6.61
N LEU A 77 10.98 11.61 -7.33
CA LEU A 77 11.29 13.02 -7.12
C LEU A 77 10.53 13.63 -5.93
N GLY A 78 9.47 12.95 -5.46
CA GLY A 78 8.54 13.46 -4.46
C GLY A 78 7.47 14.35 -5.08
N LYS A 79 6.76 15.14 -4.26
CA LYS A 79 5.71 16.09 -4.71
C LYS A 79 4.67 15.46 -5.65
N GLY A 80 4.23 14.24 -5.34
CA GLY A 80 3.22 13.52 -6.12
C GLY A 80 3.77 12.54 -7.15
N ASP A 81 5.07 12.50 -7.40
CA ASP A 81 5.70 11.45 -8.22
C ASP A 81 5.55 10.10 -7.53
N LEU A 82 4.98 9.12 -8.25
CA LEU A 82 4.54 7.85 -7.69
C LEU A 82 4.79 6.67 -8.63
N LEU A 83 4.88 5.48 -8.05
CA LEU A 83 4.82 4.20 -8.76
C LEU A 83 3.52 3.49 -8.43
N TYR A 84 2.87 2.99 -9.47
CA TYR A 84 1.67 2.19 -9.37
C TYR A 84 1.93 0.77 -9.89
N GLN A 85 1.60 -0.24 -9.09
CA GLN A 85 1.71 -1.65 -9.47
C GLN A 85 0.36 -2.18 -9.93
N LYS A 86 0.27 -2.53 -11.22
CA LYS A 86 -0.91 -3.14 -11.84
C LYS A 86 -0.52 -4.45 -12.52
N GLY A 87 -1.03 -5.56 -12.00
CA GLY A 87 -0.82 -6.88 -12.62
C GLY A 87 0.66 -7.26 -12.78
N GLY A 88 1.52 -6.88 -11.83
CA GLY A 88 2.96 -7.15 -11.85
C GLY A 88 3.79 -6.15 -12.66
N LYS A 89 3.18 -5.26 -13.44
CA LYS A 89 3.86 -4.13 -14.08
C LYS A 89 3.89 -2.93 -13.14
N LEU A 90 4.98 -2.18 -13.19
CA LEU A 90 5.11 -0.91 -12.50
C LEU A 90 5.05 0.22 -13.51
N GLU A 91 4.20 1.19 -13.21
CA GLU A 91 4.00 2.39 -14.01
C GLU A 91 4.33 3.59 -13.14
N ARG A 92 5.24 4.45 -13.61
CA ARG A 92 5.54 5.73 -12.96
C ARG A 92 4.53 6.76 -13.43
N LEU A 93 3.88 7.42 -12.49
CA LEU A 93 2.81 8.37 -12.72
C LEU A 93 3.06 9.63 -11.88
N GLN A 94 2.36 10.71 -12.22
CA GLN A 94 2.30 11.93 -11.40
C GLN A 94 0.91 12.04 -10.79
N SER A 95 0.85 12.18 -9.46
CA SER A 95 -0.40 12.46 -8.75
C SER A 95 -0.97 13.81 -9.14
N LEU A 96 -2.30 13.90 -9.09
CA LEU A 96 -2.98 15.19 -9.05
C LEU A 96 -2.54 15.96 -7.80
N PHE A 97 -2.41 17.28 -7.96
CA PHE A 97 -2.22 18.20 -6.86
C PHE A 97 -3.56 18.87 -6.55
N ALA A 98 -3.99 18.76 -5.30
CA ALA A 98 -5.18 19.43 -4.80
C ALA A 98 -4.77 20.33 -3.62
N GLU A 99 -4.86 21.64 -3.81
CA GLU A 99 -4.59 22.61 -2.74
C GLU A 99 -5.60 22.47 -1.58
N ARG A 100 -6.83 22.09 -1.92
CA ARG A 100 -7.89 21.82 -0.97
C ARG A 100 -8.73 20.65 -1.45
N ILE A 101 -8.92 19.65 -0.58
CA ILE A 101 -9.86 18.56 -0.83
C ILE A 101 -11.15 18.94 -0.10
N VAL A 102 -12.22 19.17 -0.86
CA VAL A 102 -13.57 19.31 -0.32
C VAL A 102 -14.27 17.97 -0.59
N LEU A 103 -14.49 17.21 0.47
CA LEU A 103 -15.33 16.02 0.40
C LEU A 103 -16.80 16.46 0.50
N PRO A 104 -17.71 15.83 -0.26
CA PRO A 104 -19.14 16.11 -0.19
C PRO A 104 -19.73 15.83 1.20
#